data_AF-A0A7S0XFK5-F1
#
_entry.id   AF-A0A7S0XFK5-F1
#
_cell.length_a   1.000
_cell.length_b   1.000
_cell.length_c   1.000
_cell.angle_alpha   90.00
_cell.angle_beta   90.00
_cell.angle_gamma   90.00
#
_symmetry.space_group_name_H-M   'P 1'
#
loop_
_entity.id
_entity.type
_entity.pdbx_description
1 polymer ?
#
loop_
_entity_poly.entity_id
_entity_poly.type
_entity_poly.pdbx_seq_one_letter_code
_entity_poly.pdbx_strand_id
1 'polypeptide(L)'
;SKDVRSDLYQLNKNCELADRHLQSWIYWQFKYYNDITTCTPEGESLYDNDGNVVTDKLLVLSRTYPQLVAGSIISYQFHSELVKFSLSFYSLTYLPKLVTSRVSSIYFNRELFYPHGVILSLTTSSGETISSNQIDVTCGKLSDNNMLYLTQNELFDSDIYVVVELTACSLVNIKSCTC
;
A
#
# COMPACT_ATOMS: atom_id res chain seq x y z
N SER A 1 1.90 -17.90 -22.85
CA SER A 1 2.76 -18.94 -22.21
C SER A 1 4.27 -18.66 -22.30
N LYS A 2 4.73 -17.44 -22.60
CA LYS A 2 6.08 -16.91 -22.25
C LYS A 2 6.02 -15.38 -22.14
N ASP A 3 5.24 -14.76 -23.03
CA ASP A 3 4.88 -13.33 -23.00
C ASP A 3 4.26 -12.90 -21.67
N VAL A 4 3.12 -13.50 -21.30
CA VAL A 4 2.38 -13.14 -20.06
C VAL A 4 3.25 -13.14 -18.79
N ARG A 5 4.22 -14.05 -18.67
CA ARG A 5 5.14 -14.08 -17.51
C ARG A 5 6.18 -12.98 -17.56
N SER A 6 6.69 -12.66 -18.76
CA SER A 6 7.58 -11.52 -18.96
C SER A 6 6.85 -10.20 -18.69
N ASP A 7 5.59 -10.09 -19.12
CA ASP A 7 4.76 -8.91 -18.94
C ASP A 7 4.46 -8.64 -17.46
N LEU A 8 4.09 -9.68 -16.70
CA LEU A 8 3.89 -9.56 -15.25
C LEU A 8 5.16 -9.16 -14.50
N TYR A 9 6.33 -9.68 -14.92
CA TYR A 9 7.61 -9.29 -14.34
C TYR A 9 7.91 -7.81 -14.59
N GLN A 10 7.75 -7.33 -15.83
CA GLN A 10 7.95 -5.91 -16.14
C GLN A 10 6.94 -5.02 -15.41
N LEU A 11 5.69 -5.46 -15.31
CA LEU A 11 4.65 -4.74 -14.57
C LEU A 11 5.02 -4.58 -13.09
N ASN A 12 5.40 -5.67 -12.42
CA ASN A 12 5.80 -5.61 -11.02
C ASN A 12 7.05 -4.74 -10.84
N LYS A 13 8.05 -4.88 -11.72
CA LYS A 13 9.26 -4.06 -11.70
C LYS A 13 8.94 -2.57 -11.85
N ASN A 14 8.01 -2.20 -12.74
CA ASN A 14 7.60 -0.80 -12.92
C ASN A 14 6.92 -0.26 -11.67
N CYS A 15 6.05 -1.05 -11.03
CA CYS A 15 5.44 -0.67 -9.75
C CYS A 15 6.49 -0.48 -8.65
N GLU A 16 7.47 -1.39 -8.54
CA GLU A 16 8.57 -1.26 -7.56
C GLU A 16 9.46 -0.04 -7.81
N LEU A 17 9.70 0.31 -9.07
CA LEU A 17 10.42 1.53 -9.43
C LEU A 17 9.59 2.78 -9.07
N ALA A 18 8.28 2.75 -9.29
CA ALA A 18 7.40 3.83 -8.91
C ALA A 18 7.40 4.04 -7.38
N ASP A 19 7.30 2.95 -6.60
CA ASP A 19 7.40 2.99 -5.14
C ASP A 19 8.75 3.58 -4.67
N ARG A 20 9.86 3.12 -5.26
CA ARG A 20 11.22 3.62 -4.97
C ARG A 20 11.37 5.12 -5.22
N HIS A 21 10.70 5.64 -6.24
CA HIS A 21 10.76 7.04 -6.63
C HIS A 21 9.61 7.88 -6.08
N LEU A 22 8.76 7.32 -5.21
CA LEU A 22 7.59 7.98 -4.64
C LEU A 22 6.64 8.54 -5.72
N GLN A 23 6.54 7.85 -6.85
CA GLN A 23 5.88 8.33 -8.05
C GLN A 23 4.54 7.62 -8.25
N SER A 24 3.48 8.38 -8.46
CA SER A 24 2.18 7.83 -8.87
C SER A 24 2.22 7.35 -10.32
N TRP A 25 1.35 6.39 -10.64
CA TRP A 25 1.19 5.82 -11.97
C TRP A 25 -0.28 5.56 -12.26
N ILE A 26 -0.59 5.36 -13.54
CA ILE A 26 -1.91 4.93 -14.02
C ILE A 26 -1.65 3.80 -15.00
N TYR A 27 -2.33 2.67 -14.82
CA TYR A 27 -2.15 1.49 -15.66
C TYR A 27 -2.93 1.63 -16.98
N TRP A 28 -2.25 1.36 -18.10
CA TRP A 28 -2.89 1.08 -19.37
C TRP A 28 -2.94 -0.45 -19.58
N GLN A 29 -4.09 -1.09 -19.79
CA GLN A 29 -5.44 -0.51 -19.80
C GLN A 29 -6.38 -1.24 -18.86
N PHE A 30 -7.38 -0.51 -18.37
CA PHE A 30 -8.43 -1.09 -17.54
C PHE A 30 -9.18 -2.17 -18.31
N LYS A 31 -9.71 -1.85 -19.50
CA LYS A 31 -10.42 -2.82 -20.35
C LYS A 31 -10.21 -2.48 -21.82
N TYR A 32 -10.03 -3.51 -22.65
CA TYR A 32 -9.92 -3.36 -24.09
C TYR A 32 -11.22 -2.83 -24.70
N TYR A 33 -11.10 -1.78 -25.52
CA TYR A 33 -12.20 -1.21 -26.29
C TYR A 33 -11.77 -0.87 -27.71
N ASN A 34 -11.49 -1.89 -28.52
CA ASN A 34 -11.03 -1.73 -29.92
C ASN A 34 -9.81 -0.80 -30.02
N ASP A 35 -8.85 -0.98 -29.10
CA ASP A 35 -7.63 -0.19 -29.07
C ASP A 35 -6.76 -0.53 -30.29
N ILE A 36 -6.75 0.38 -31.26
CA ILE A 36 -5.97 0.28 -32.51
C ILE A 36 -4.48 0.55 -32.31
N THR A 37 -4.06 0.96 -31.11
CA THR A 37 -2.67 1.32 -30.79
C THR A 37 -1.92 0.21 -30.05
N THR A 38 -2.65 -0.75 -29.44
CA THR A 38 -2.05 -1.88 -28.73
C THR A 38 -1.66 -3.00 -29.69
N CYS A 39 -0.40 -3.44 -29.62
CA CYS A 39 0.13 -4.57 -30.40
C CYS A 39 -0.32 -5.94 -29.87
N THR A 40 -0.78 -6.02 -28.62
CA THR A 40 -1.29 -7.23 -27.95
C THR A 40 -2.64 -6.98 -27.27
N PRO A 41 -3.74 -6.81 -28.04
CA PRO A 41 -5.06 -6.36 -27.56
C PRO A 41 -5.57 -7.04 -26.29
N GLU A 42 -5.39 -8.35 -26.23
CA GLU A 42 -5.85 -9.22 -25.14
C GLU A 42 -4.81 -9.34 -24.01
N GLY A 43 -3.55 -9.03 -24.29
CA GLY A 43 -2.42 -9.19 -23.39
C GLY A 43 -2.21 -8.02 -22.44
N GLU A 44 -2.67 -6.81 -22.77
CA GLU A 44 -2.45 -5.58 -21.98
C GLU A 44 -3.61 -5.23 -21.04
N SER A 45 -4.82 -5.70 -21.29
CA SER A 45 -5.99 -5.32 -20.49
C SER A 45 -6.06 -6.01 -19.12
N LEU A 46 -6.59 -5.32 -18.10
CA LEU A 46 -6.88 -5.93 -16.79
C LEU A 46 -8.09 -6.87 -16.85
N TYR A 47 -9.04 -6.61 -17.74
CA TYR A 47 -10.17 -7.49 -18.02
C TYR A 47 -9.98 -8.21 -19.36
N ASP A 48 -10.34 -9.49 -19.40
CA ASP A 48 -10.37 -10.26 -20.64
C ASP A 48 -11.60 -9.91 -21.52
N ASN A 49 -11.68 -10.53 -22.70
CA ASN A 49 -12.78 -10.30 -23.65
C ASN A 49 -14.15 -10.74 -23.11
N ASP A 50 -14.17 -11.68 -22.17
CA ASP A 50 -15.39 -12.17 -21.53
C ASP A 50 -15.79 -11.29 -20.33
N GLY A 51 -14.98 -10.29 -19.99
CA GLY A 51 -15.21 -9.37 -18.88
C GLY A 51 -14.80 -9.92 -17.52
N ASN A 52 -14.01 -10.99 -17.46
CA ASN A 52 -13.39 -11.47 -16.23
C ASN A 52 -12.10 -10.71 -15.94
N VAL A 53 -11.78 -10.55 -14.65
CA VAL A 53 -10.51 -9.94 -14.24
C VAL A 53 -9.35 -10.91 -14.43
N VAL A 54 -8.24 -10.43 -14.99
CA VAL A 54 -6.98 -11.18 -15.08
C VAL A 54 -6.30 -11.14 -13.71
N THR A 55 -6.57 -12.13 -12.87
CA THR A 55 -6.15 -12.19 -11.46
C THR A 55 -4.66 -11.94 -11.26
N ASP A 56 -3.78 -12.49 -12.09
CA ASP A 56 -2.34 -12.30 -11.96
C ASP A 56 -1.92 -10.82 -12.08
N LYS A 57 -2.58 -10.06 -12.97
CA LYS A 57 -2.35 -8.61 -13.08
C LYS A 57 -2.94 -7.86 -11.91
N LEU A 58 -4.13 -8.25 -11.47
CA LEU A 58 -4.79 -7.65 -10.31
C LEU A 58 -3.90 -7.76 -9.06
N LEU A 59 -3.25 -8.91 -8.85
CA LEU A 59 -2.30 -9.11 -7.76
C LEU A 59 -1.11 -8.13 -7.84
N VAL A 60 -0.58 -7.87 -9.02
CA VAL A 60 0.54 -6.92 -9.17
C VAL A 60 0.08 -5.47 -8.94
N LEU A 61 -1.08 -5.10 -9.48
CA LEU A 61 -1.59 -3.74 -9.47
C LEU A 61 -2.26 -3.33 -8.15
N SER A 62 -2.82 -4.27 -7.39
CA SER A 62 -3.58 -4.01 -6.16
C SER A 62 -2.68 -3.88 -4.92
N ARG A 63 -1.76 -2.92 -4.96
CA ARG A 63 -0.68 -2.78 -3.98
C ARG A 63 -1.16 -2.18 -2.65
N THR A 64 -0.46 -2.49 -1.56
CA THR A 64 -0.54 -1.69 -0.32
C THR A 64 0.30 -0.43 -0.50
N TYR A 65 -0.26 0.76 -0.23
CA TYR A 65 0.46 2.03 -0.44
C TYR A 65 -0.06 3.15 0.47
N PRO A 66 0.78 4.15 0.81
CA PRO A 66 0.32 5.32 1.54
C PRO A 66 -0.53 6.21 0.62
N GLN A 67 -1.81 6.41 0.96
CA GLN A 67 -2.67 7.36 0.25
C GLN A 67 -2.44 8.80 0.75
N LEU A 68 -2.22 8.94 2.05
CA LEU A 68 -1.94 10.22 2.69
C LEU A 68 -0.91 9.99 3.80
N VAL A 69 0.05 10.92 3.92
CA VAL A 69 1.01 10.90 5.03
C VAL A 69 1.01 12.26 5.71
N ALA A 70 0.70 12.27 7.01
CA ALA A 70 0.83 13.44 7.86
C ALA A 70 2.33 13.68 8.18
N GLY A 71 3.05 14.21 7.19
CA GLY A 71 4.49 14.43 7.28
C GLY A 71 5.17 14.29 5.92
N SER A 72 6.43 13.88 5.92
CA SER A 72 7.25 13.74 4.71
C SER A 72 7.70 12.30 4.53
N ILE A 73 7.30 11.67 3.42
CA ILE A 73 7.70 10.29 3.09
C ILE A 73 9.20 10.26 2.80
N ILE A 74 9.90 9.30 3.41
CA ILE A 74 11.30 8.98 3.13
C ILE A 74 11.35 7.86 2.09
N SER A 75 10.61 6.79 2.33
CA SER A 75 10.50 5.64 1.44
C SER A 75 9.24 4.84 1.74
N TYR A 76 8.72 4.13 0.75
CA TYR A 76 7.79 3.04 0.98
C TYR A 76 8.02 1.94 -0.05
N GLN A 77 7.61 0.72 0.28
CA GLN A 77 7.71 -0.41 -0.62
C GLN A 77 6.65 -1.45 -0.27
N PHE A 78 6.04 -2.03 -1.31
CA PHE A 78 5.21 -3.22 -1.18
C PHE A 78 5.81 -4.40 -1.95
N HIS A 79 5.97 -5.53 -1.27
CA HIS A 79 6.31 -6.81 -1.87
C HIS A 79 5.06 -7.69 -1.89
N SER A 80 4.41 -7.77 -3.05
CA SER A 80 3.19 -8.57 -3.23
C SER A 80 3.41 -10.06 -2.97
N GLU A 81 4.57 -10.60 -3.36
CA GLU A 81 4.93 -12.01 -3.13
C GLU A 81 5.10 -12.36 -1.64
N LEU A 82 5.61 -11.40 -0.85
CA LEU A 82 5.85 -11.58 0.59
C LEU A 82 4.70 -11.05 1.44
N VAL A 83 3.72 -10.41 0.81
CA VAL A 83 2.63 -9.69 1.47
C VAL A 83 3.14 -8.78 2.59
N LYS A 84 4.24 -8.07 2.29
CA LYS A 84 4.94 -7.18 3.22
C LYS A 84 4.96 -5.76 2.67
N PHE A 85 4.52 -4.82 3.48
CA PHE A 85 4.62 -3.39 3.21
C PHE A 85 5.50 -2.72 4.27
N SER A 86 6.33 -1.78 3.82
CA SER A 86 7.07 -0.87 4.70
C SER A 86 6.88 0.58 4.25
N LEU A 87 6.80 1.48 5.22
CA LEU A 87 6.76 2.93 5.03
C LEU A 87 7.61 3.60 6.10
N SER A 88 8.50 4.48 5.68
CA SER A 88 9.27 5.36 6.57
C SER A 88 8.96 6.81 6.25
N PHE A 89 8.66 7.61 7.28
CA PHE A 89 8.32 9.01 7.09
C PHE A 89 8.63 9.87 8.33
N TYR A 90 8.99 11.13 8.11
CA TYR A 90 9.06 12.13 9.17
C TYR A 90 7.66 12.55 9.57
N SER A 91 7.36 12.58 10.87
CA SER A 91 6.05 13.02 11.36
C SER A 91 5.82 14.53 11.15
N LEU A 92 4.56 14.95 11.19
CA LEU A 92 4.24 16.36 11.05
C LEU A 92 4.55 17.10 12.36
N THR A 93 5.60 17.93 12.35
CA THR A 93 6.08 18.67 13.53
C THR A 93 5.32 19.97 13.80
N TYR A 94 4.48 20.43 12.86
CA TYR A 94 3.65 21.63 13.02
C TYR A 94 2.30 21.44 12.33
N LEU A 95 1.23 21.99 12.92
CA LEU A 95 -0.09 21.98 12.28
C LEU A 95 -0.36 23.35 11.64
N PRO A 96 -0.44 23.45 10.31
CA PRO A 96 -0.94 24.64 9.66
C PRO A 96 -2.36 24.95 10.15
N LYS A 97 -2.74 26.24 10.22
CA LYS A 97 -4.06 26.69 10.72
C LYS A 97 -5.28 26.01 10.08
N LEU A 98 -5.14 25.46 8.88
CA LEU A 98 -6.23 24.82 8.13
C LEU A 98 -6.25 23.29 8.28
N VAL A 99 -5.26 22.69 8.95
CA VAL A 99 -5.19 21.24 9.18
C VAL A 99 -5.71 20.95 10.58
N THR A 100 -6.80 20.21 10.66
CA THR A 100 -7.47 19.90 11.94
C THR A 100 -6.96 18.61 12.59
N SER A 101 -6.19 17.79 11.87
CA SER A 101 -5.72 16.49 12.37
C SER A 101 -4.46 16.00 11.63
N ARG A 102 -3.61 15.25 12.34
CA ARG A 102 -2.40 14.62 11.80
C ARG A 102 -2.65 13.16 11.46
N VAL A 103 -3.41 12.92 10.39
CA VAL A 103 -3.80 11.56 10.00
C VAL A 103 -3.06 11.15 8.74
N SER A 104 -2.30 10.05 8.84
CA SER A 104 -1.83 9.31 7.67
C SER A 104 -2.84 8.20 7.36
N SER A 105 -3.02 7.87 6.08
CA SER A 105 -3.86 6.76 5.64
C SER A 105 -3.09 5.84 4.69
N ILE A 106 -3.21 4.54 4.91
CA ILE A 106 -2.55 3.50 4.13
C ILE A 106 -3.66 2.63 3.56
N TYR A 107 -3.69 2.51 2.23
CA TYR A 107 -4.54 1.55 1.55
C TYR A 107 -3.86 0.18 1.60
N PHE A 108 -4.63 -0.86 1.91
CA PHE A 108 -4.24 -2.26 1.80
C PHE A 108 -5.41 -3.08 1.26
N ASN A 109 -5.18 -4.03 0.36
CA ASN A 109 -6.27 -4.85 -0.16
C ASN A 109 -6.51 -6.06 0.74
N ARG A 110 -7.53 -5.98 1.59
CA ARG A 110 -7.91 -7.03 2.54
C ARG A 110 -8.27 -8.34 1.85
N GLU A 111 -9.06 -8.28 0.78
CA GLU A 111 -9.56 -9.50 0.12
C GLU A 111 -8.44 -10.27 -0.58
N LEU A 112 -7.52 -9.57 -1.25
CA LEU A 112 -6.44 -10.20 -2.01
C LEU A 112 -5.24 -10.60 -1.15
N PHE A 113 -4.85 -9.74 -0.20
CA PHE A 113 -3.58 -9.89 0.50
C PHE A 113 -3.74 -10.17 2.00
N TYR A 114 -4.80 -9.65 2.63
CA TYR A 114 -4.95 -9.70 4.09
C TYR A 114 -6.30 -10.27 4.54
N PRO A 115 -6.73 -11.46 4.07
CA PRO A 115 -8.08 -11.96 4.32
C PRO A 115 -8.33 -12.28 5.80
N HIS A 116 -7.27 -12.53 6.57
CA HIS A 116 -7.30 -12.75 8.02
C HIS A 116 -6.80 -11.56 8.83
N GLY A 117 -6.47 -10.47 8.13
CA GLY A 117 -6.02 -9.25 8.74
C GLY A 117 -4.53 -8.92 8.59
N VAL A 118 -4.14 -7.80 9.20
CA VAL A 118 -2.78 -7.25 9.19
C VAL A 118 -2.12 -7.31 10.56
N ILE A 119 -0.83 -7.63 10.57
CA ILE A 119 0.04 -7.39 11.71
C ILE A 119 0.73 -6.06 11.44
N LEU A 120 0.50 -5.09 12.33
CA LEU A 120 1.12 -3.77 12.27
C LEU A 120 2.25 -3.68 13.30
N SER A 121 3.42 -3.24 12.83
CA SER A 121 4.53 -2.76 13.68
C SER A 121 4.73 -1.27 13.46
N LEU A 122 4.80 -0.50 14.55
CA LEU A 122 5.15 0.92 14.55
C LEU A 122 6.38 1.12 15.41
N THR A 123 7.46 1.58 14.78
CA THR A 123 8.71 1.88 15.47
C THR A 123 9.27 3.23 15.04
N THR A 124 10.19 3.77 15.82
CA THR A 124 11.02 4.90 15.44
C THR A 124 12.24 4.43 14.63
N SER A 125 12.97 5.38 14.05
CA SER A 125 14.27 5.16 13.42
C SER A 125 15.33 4.54 14.35
N SER A 126 15.17 4.70 15.68
CA SER A 126 16.01 4.05 16.71
C SER A 126 15.56 2.61 17.05
N GLY A 127 14.44 2.15 16.49
CA GLY A 127 13.88 0.82 16.75
C GLY A 127 12.99 0.76 18.00
N GLU A 128 12.65 1.90 18.60
CA GLU A 128 11.75 1.96 19.76
C GLU A 128 10.30 1.81 19.29
N THR A 129 9.53 0.97 19.98
CA THR A 129 8.10 0.80 19.69
C THR A 129 7.33 2.08 20.00
N ILE A 130 6.49 2.50 19.05
CA ILE A 130 5.60 3.65 19.23
C ILE A 130 4.33 3.19 19.95
N SER A 131 3.97 3.90 21.01
CA SER A 131 2.77 3.61 21.80
C SER A 131 1.49 4.21 21.19
N SER A 132 0.33 3.68 21.59
CA SER A 132 -0.99 4.19 21.15
C SER A 132 -1.26 5.64 21.57
N ASN A 133 -0.61 6.11 22.64
CA ASN A 133 -0.70 7.50 23.06
C ASN A 133 0.03 8.46 22.12
N GLN A 134 1.04 7.97 21.40
CA GLN A 134 1.82 8.75 20.43
C GLN A 134 1.19 8.70 19.04
N ILE A 135 0.86 7.50 18.58
CA ILE A 135 0.13 7.27 17.32
C ILE A 135 -1.01 6.30 17.59
N ASP A 136 -2.25 6.77 17.44
CA ASP A 136 -3.42 5.92 17.48
C ASP A 136 -3.64 5.25 16.12
N VAL A 137 -4.03 3.97 16.15
CA VAL A 137 -4.23 3.15 14.97
C VAL A 137 -5.69 2.77 14.87
N THR A 138 -6.33 3.16 13.78
CA THR A 138 -7.73 2.83 13.50
C THR A 138 -7.86 2.13 12.15
N CYS A 139 -8.56 1.00 12.13
CA CYS A 139 -8.96 0.32 10.91
C CYS A 139 -10.21 0.97 10.31
N GLY A 140 -10.29 1.07 8.98
CA GLY A 140 -11.50 1.49 8.30
C GLY A 140 -12.68 0.57 8.60
N LYS A 141 -13.89 1.14 8.63
CA LYS A 141 -15.15 0.40 8.87
C LYS A 141 -15.55 -0.41 7.63
N LEU A 142 -16.62 -1.21 7.70
CA LEU A 142 -17.06 -2.11 6.61
C LEU A 142 -17.21 -1.46 5.22
N SER A 143 -17.51 -0.15 5.14
CA SER A 143 -17.59 0.59 3.87
C SER A 143 -16.24 1.12 3.35
N ASP A 144 -15.19 0.98 4.15
CA ASP A 144 -13.82 1.48 3.95
C ASP A 144 -12.80 0.42 4.43
N ASN A 145 -13.08 -0.86 4.16
CA ASN A 145 -12.43 -2.03 4.80
C ASN A 145 -10.95 -2.23 4.44
N ASN A 146 -10.42 -1.38 3.57
CA ASN A 146 -9.09 -1.45 2.97
C ASN A 146 -8.20 -0.27 3.39
N MET A 147 -8.59 0.45 4.45
CA MET A 147 -7.85 1.61 4.93
C MET A 147 -7.37 1.42 6.37
N LEU A 148 -6.13 1.81 6.61
CA LEU A 148 -5.52 1.92 7.94
C LEU A 148 -5.20 3.40 8.18
N TYR A 149 -5.65 3.91 9.33
CA TYR A 149 -5.44 5.30 9.75
C TYR A 149 -4.45 5.35 10.90
N LEU A 150 -3.44 6.22 10.77
CA LEU A 150 -2.45 6.51 11.81
C LEU A 150 -2.64 7.96 12.24
N THR A 151 -3.18 8.17 13.45
CA THR A 151 -3.44 9.50 14.00
C THR A 151 -2.32 9.89 14.96
N GLN A 152 -1.51 10.88 14.59
CA GLN A 152 -0.45 11.39 15.45
C GLN A 152 -1.05 12.27 16.55
N ASN A 153 -0.86 11.85 17.80
CA ASN A 153 -1.34 12.55 18.98
C ASN A 153 -0.23 13.39 19.62
N GLU A 154 1.03 12.98 19.45
CA GLU A 154 2.21 13.68 19.97
C GLU A 154 3.09 14.23 18.86
N LEU A 155 4.00 15.12 19.25
CA LEU A 155 5.08 15.61 18.39
C LEU A 155 6.29 14.69 18.55
N PHE A 156 6.91 14.35 17.43
CA PHE A 156 8.22 13.69 17.43
C PHE A 156 9.30 14.73 17.16
N ASP A 157 10.52 14.47 17.63
CA ASP A 157 11.69 15.26 17.27
C ASP A 157 11.90 15.23 15.75
N SER A 158 12.43 16.32 15.19
CA SER A 158 12.60 16.49 13.74
C SER A 158 13.48 15.42 13.09
N ASP A 159 14.37 14.81 13.88
CA ASP A 159 15.36 13.86 13.40
C ASP A 159 14.88 12.40 13.54
N ILE A 160 13.72 12.19 14.18
CA ILE A 160 13.10 10.88 14.35
C ILE A 160 12.08 10.67 13.24
N TYR A 161 12.21 9.58 12.50
CA TYR A 161 11.20 9.14 11.56
C TYR A 161 10.47 7.90 12.08
N VAL A 162 9.21 7.79 11.67
CA VAL A 162 8.33 6.66 11.96
C VAL A 162 8.54 5.60 10.90
N VAL A 163 8.63 4.35 11.33
CA VAL A 163 8.66 3.15 10.49
C VAL A 163 7.38 2.37 10.74
N VAL A 164 6.67 2.10 9.65
CA VAL A 164 5.45 1.30 9.62
C VAL A 164 5.75 0.03 8.86
N GLU A 165 5.47 -1.12 9.45
CA GLU A 165 5.50 -2.40 8.74
C GLU A 165 4.14 -3.09 8.83
N LEU A 166 3.64 -3.58 7.69
CA LEU A 166 2.45 -4.42 7.60
C LEU A 166 2.82 -5.79 7.04
N THR A 167 2.36 -6.84 7.70
CA THR A 167 2.44 -8.22 7.21
C THR A 167 1.10 -8.94 7.35
N ALA A 168 0.84 -9.99 6.57
CA ALA A 168 -0.39 -10.75 6.69
C ALA A 168 -0.39 -11.70 7.90
N CYS A 169 -1.52 -11.77 8.62
CA CYS A 169 -1.69 -12.68 9.76
C CYS A 169 -1.45 -14.16 9.44
N SER A 170 -1.83 -14.57 8.23
CA SER A 170 -1.66 -15.93 7.74
C SER A 170 -0.19 -16.38 7.74
N LEU A 171 0.75 -15.45 7.62
CA LEU A 171 2.18 -15.75 7.59
C LEU A 171 2.76 -16.06 8.98
N VAL A 172 2.04 -15.76 10.07
CA VAL A 172 2.53 -15.88 11.45
C VAL A 172 1.74 -16.94 12.25
N ASN A 173 0.92 -17.78 11.59
CA ASN A 173 0.04 -18.77 12.24
C ASN A 173 -0.93 -18.17 13.28
N ILE A 174 -1.25 -16.87 13.16
CA ILE A 174 -2.22 -16.20 14.02
C ILE A 174 -3.58 -16.20 13.31
N LYS A 175 -4.63 -16.66 14.00
CA LYS A 175 -5.97 -16.83 13.41
C LYS A 175 -6.70 -15.50 13.09
N SER A 176 -6.31 -14.40 13.73
CA SER A 176 -6.81 -13.04 13.46
C SER A 176 -5.92 -11.99 14.12
N CYS A 177 -5.68 -10.85 13.46
CA CYS A 177 -4.95 -9.72 14.03
C CYS A 177 -5.70 -8.39 13.87
N THR A 178 -5.02 -7.28 14.13
CA THR A 178 -5.55 -5.91 14.07
C THR A 178 -5.97 -5.55 12.65
N CYS A 179 -7.27 -5.33 12.43
CA CYS A 179 -7.90 -5.32 11.11
C CYS A 179 -7.73 -6.68 10.40
#